data_AF-E7GTR4-F1
#
_entry.id   AF-E7GTR4-F1
#
_cell.length_a   1.000
_cell.length_b   1.000
_cell.length_c   1.000
_cell.angle_alpha   90.00
_cell.angle_beta   90.00
_cell.angle_gamma   90.00
#
_symmetry.space_group_name_H-M   'P 1'
#
loop_
_entity.id
_entity.type
_entity.pdbx_description
1 polymer ?
#
loop_
_entity_poly.entity_id
_entity_poly.type
_entity_poly.pdbx_seq_one_letter_code
_entity_poly.pdbx_strand_id
1 'polypeptide(L)' 'MRQGIYKPGKIVHHKTEITPENITKPEVTMSFNNLELVCMDCHAKLHGRKKRYFVDEFGNVTTTPPYSK' A
#
# COMPACT_ATOMS: atom_id res chain seq x y z
N MET A 1 -17.11 -3.39 0.55
CA MET A 1 -17.53 -4.53 -0.30
C MET A 1 -17.37 -4.11 -1.75
N ARG A 2 -16.37 -4.60 -2.48
CA ARG A 2 -16.03 -4.03 -3.81
C ARG A 2 -16.01 -5.04 -4.97
N GLN A 3 -15.98 -6.37 -4.71
CA GLN A 3 -15.78 -7.38 -5.77
C GLN A 3 -16.53 -8.71 -5.56
N GLY A 4 -17.52 -8.80 -4.67
CA GLY A 4 -18.33 -10.02 -4.47
C GLY A 4 -17.63 -11.23 -3.81
N ILE A 5 -16.30 -11.18 -3.64
CA ILE A 5 -15.51 -12.20 -2.95
C ILE A 5 -15.31 -11.81 -1.48
N TYR A 6 -15.65 -12.71 -0.54
CA TYR A 6 -15.40 -12.51 0.88
C TYR A 6 -13.98 -12.95 1.23
N LYS A 7 -13.11 -11.98 1.56
CA LYS A 7 -11.80 -12.22 2.18
C LYS A 7 -11.76 -11.49 3.52
N PRO A 8 -11.32 -12.15 4.61
CA PRO A 8 -11.22 -11.48 5.90
C PRO A 8 -10.23 -10.33 5.82
N GLY A 9 -10.57 -9.23 6.49
CA GLY A 9 -9.65 -8.13 6.70
C GLY A 9 -8.47 -8.57 7.56
N LYS A 10 -7.26 -8.09 7.22
CA LYS A 10 -6.02 -8.45 7.92
C LYS A 10 -5.17 -7.25 8.29
N ILE A 11 -5.35 -6.11 7.61
CA ILE A 11 -4.53 -4.91 7.80
C ILE A 11 -5.44 -3.69 7.93
N VAL A 12 -5.07 -2.80 8.84
CA VAL A 12 -5.66 -1.47 8.98
C VAL A 12 -5.03 -0.53 7.96
N HIS A 13 -5.85 0.18 7.20
CA HIS A 13 -5.46 1.10 6.14
C HIS A 13 -5.99 2.52 6.42
N HIS A 14 -5.26 3.55 6.01
CA HIS A 14 -5.73 4.93 6.04
C HIS A 14 -6.57 5.25 4.80
N LYS A 15 -7.83 5.68 4.98
CA LYS A 15 -8.75 6.03 3.87
C LYS A 15 -8.23 7.23 3.06
N THR A 16 -7.74 8.26 3.76
CA THR A 16 -6.95 9.35 3.20
C THR A 16 -5.48 9.00 3.37
N GLU A 17 -4.76 8.90 2.24
CA GLU A 17 -3.34 8.56 2.22
C GLU A 17 -2.51 9.60 2.99
N ILE A 18 -1.55 9.11 3.79
CA ILE A 18 -0.57 9.96 4.45
C ILE A 18 0.48 10.37 3.41
N THR A 19 0.65 11.67 3.25
CA THR A 19 1.62 12.30 2.37
C THR A 19 2.57 13.18 3.20
N PRO A 20 3.75 13.57 2.67
CA PRO A 20 4.64 14.51 3.36
C PRO A 20 3.95 15.82 3.77
N GLU A 21 2.99 16.29 2.98
CA GLU A 21 2.26 17.54 3.21
C GLU A 21 1.20 17.42 4.32
N ASN A 22 0.73 16.20 4.62
CA ASN A 22 -0.33 15.97 5.61
C ASN A 22 0.13 15.15 6.84
N ILE A 23 1.38 14.69 6.90
CA ILE A 23 1.89 13.83 7.98
C ILE A 23 1.81 14.47 9.38
N THR A 24 1.79 15.80 9.46
CA THR A 24 1.69 16.53 10.72
C THR A 24 0.26 16.72 11.21
N LYS A 25 -0.74 16.32 10.43
CA LYS A 25 -2.18 16.47 10.73
C LYS A 25 -2.71 15.24 11.48
N PRO A 26 -2.99 15.30 12.80
CA PRO A 26 -3.42 14.14 13.59
C PRO A 26 -4.76 13.56 13.12
N GLU A 27 -5.62 14.39 12.54
CA GLU A 27 -6.88 13.96 11.94
C GLU A 27 -6.68 13.03 10.73
N VAL A 28 -5.51 13.08 10.07
CA VAL A 28 -5.13 12.14 9.01
C VAL A 28 -4.35 10.97 9.59
N THR A 29 -3.38 11.20 10.47
CA THR A 29 -2.44 10.15 10.90
C THR A 29 -2.96 9.26 12.01
N MET A 30 -3.77 9.80 12.94
CA MET A 30 -4.16 9.14 14.20
C MET A 30 -5.68 8.95 14.38
N SER A 31 -6.51 9.52 13.50
CA SER A 31 -7.98 9.43 13.63
C SER A 31 -8.52 8.07 13.21
N PHE A 32 -9.28 7.41 14.11
CA PHE A 32 -10.01 6.17 13.78
C PHE A 32 -11.00 6.34 12.61
N ASN A 33 -11.53 7.55 12.41
CA ASN A 33 -12.43 7.82 11.28
C ASN A 33 -11.70 7.70 9.94
N ASN A 34 -10.38 7.94 9.92
CA ASN A 34 -9.53 7.75 8.76
C ASN A 34 -8.99 6.32 8.61
N LEU A 35 -9.38 5.38 9.47
CA LEU A 35 -8.94 3.98 9.37
C LEU A 35 -10.04 3.08 8.78
N GLU A 36 -9.65 2.10 7.99
CA GLU A 36 -10.50 1.00 7.53
C GLU A 36 -9.78 -0.34 7.59
N LEU A 37 -10.50 -1.41 7.93
CA LEU A 37 -9.96 -2.77 7.90
C LEU A 37 -10.14 -3.35 6.49
N VAL A 38 -9.04 -3.75 5.86
CA VAL A 38 -9.04 -4.29 4.50
C VAL A 38 -8.28 -5.61 4.40
N CYS A 39 -8.57 -6.37 3.34
CA CYS A 39 -7.81 -7.57 3.00
C CYS A 39 -6.41 -7.21 2.49
N MET A 40 -5.43 -8.13 2.56
CA MET A 40 -4.06 -7.89 2.07
C MET A 40 -4.03 -7.47 0.58
N ASP A 41 -4.78 -8.15 -0.27
CA ASP A 41 -4.85 -7.82 -1.71
C ASP A 41 -5.50 -6.45 -1.95
N CYS A 42 -6.47 -6.09 -1.11
CA CYS A 42 -7.18 -4.83 -1.14
C CYS A 42 -6.21 -3.68 -0.77
N HIS A 43 -5.46 -3.87 0.32
CA HIS A 43 -4.42 -2.95 0.77
C HIS A 43 -3.35 -2.71 -0.32
N ALA A 44 -2.85 -3.79 -0.93
CA ALA A 44 -1.86 -3.70 -2.00
C ALA A 44 -2.36 -2.99 -3.26
N LYS A 45 -3.66 -3.10 -3.58
CA LYS A 45 -4.27 -2.35 -4.69
C LYS A 45 -4.40 -0.86 -4.37
N LEU A 46 -4.71 -0.50 -3.11
CA LEU A 46 -4.89 0.90 -2.68
C LEU A 46 -3.58 1.69 -2.69
N HIS A 47 -2.46 1.12 -2.23
CA HIS A 47 -1.15 1.78 -2.26
C HIS A 47 -0.42 1.67 -3.61
N GLY A 48 -0.98 0.93 -4.58
CA GLY A 48 -0.30 0.61 -5.84
C GLY A 48 0.95 -0.27 -5.66
N ARG A 49 1.64 -0.53 -6.77
CA ARG A 49 2.82 -1.41 -6.84
C ARG A 49 4.08 -0.62 -7.21
N LYS A 50 4.42 0.43 -6.45
CA LYS A 50 5.69 1.12 -6.66
C LYS A 50 6.80 0.37 -5.91
N LYS A 51 7.55 -0.47 -6.63
CA LYS A 51 8.73 -1.13 -6.07
C LYS A 51 9.87 -0.11 -5.95
N ARG A 52 10.54 -0.07 -4.79
CA ARG A 52 11.73 0.78 -4.57
C ARG A 52 12.98 0.20 -5.23
N TYR A 53 13.01 -1.13 -5.36
CA TYR A 53 14.11 -1.88 -5.96
C TYR A 53 13.58 -3.16 -6.58
N PHE A 54 14.40 -3.73 -7.45
CA PHE A 54 14.23 -5.06 -8.02
C PHE A 54 15.41 -5.92 -7.56
N VAL A 55 15.22 -7.23 -7.60
CA VAL A 55 16.28 -8.19 -7.32
C VAL A 55 16.41 -9.03 -8.59
N ASP A 56 17.61 -9.08 -9.16
CA ASP A 56 17.90 -9.90 -10.34
C ASP A 56 18.03 -11.38 -9.98
N GLU A 57 18.24 -12.23 -11.00
CA GLU A 57 18.37 -13.69 -10.81
C GLU A 57 19.62 -14.11 -10.02
N PHE A 58 20.62 -13.23 -9.90
CA PHE A 58 21.85 -13.43 -9.14
C PHE A 58 21.75 -12.87 -7.72
N GLY A 59 20.62 -12.24 -7.36
CA GLY A 59 20.37 -11.67 -6.04
C GLY A 59 20.83 -10.21 -5.87
N ASN A 60 21.25 -9.52 -6.94
CA ASN A 60 21.67 -8.12 -6.85
C ASN A 60 20.47 -7.18 -6.80
N VAL A 61 20.58 -6.12 -6.00
CA VAL A 61 19.55 -5.08 -5.87
C VAL A 61 19.74 -4.02 -6.97
N THR A 62 18.74 -3.87 -7.84
CA THR A 62 18.74 -2.88 -8.93
C THR A 62 17.60 -1.87 -8.76
N THR A 63 17.77 -0.66 -9.30
CA THR A 63 16.69 0.35 -9.35
C THR A 63 15.87 0.28 -10.63
N THR A 64 16.36 -0.47 -11.63
CA THR A 64 15.69 -0.71 -12.91
C THR A 64 15.03 -2.09 -12.94
N PRO A 65 13.87 -2.24 -13.60
CA PRO A 65 13.25 -3.54 -13.80
C PRO A 65 14.22 -4.48 -14.55
N PRO A 66 14.30 -5.77 -14.16
CA PRO A 66 15.18 -6.74 -14.81
C PRO A 66 14.80 -7.03 -16.27
N TYR A 67 13.60 -6.62 -16.69
CA TYR A 67 13.18 -6.62 -18.09
C TYR A 67 12.58 -5.25 -18.43
N SER A 68 13.41 -4.36 -18.95
CA SER A 68 12.95 -3.16 -19.66
C SER A 68 12.59 -3.59 -21.08
N LYS A 69 11.31 -3.55 -21.43
CA LYS A 69 10.87 -3.63 -22.83
C LYS A 69 10.97 -2.24 -23.46
#